data_AF-A0A8B7YLF1-F1
#
_entry.id   AF-A0A8B7YLF1-F1
#
_cell.length_a   1.000
_cell.length_b   1.000
_cell.length_c   1.000
_cell.angle_alpha   90.00
_cell.angle_beta   90.00
_cell.angle_gamma   90.00
#
_symmetry.space_group_name_H-M   'P 1'
#
loop_
_entity.id
_entity.type
_entity.pdbx_description
1 polymer ?
#
loop_
_entity_poly.entity_id
_entity_poly.type
_entity_poly.pdbx_seq_one_letter_code
_entity_poly.pdbx_strand_id
1 'polypeptide(L)'
;MMGRRRVILEQYNYTRFSSALDALEMMDEAGPMNVKDASDSQESISESQNRALHHAYEANEQSATRMSNVKFSDHNIGSENLTCGPSCNACSAGTGSTSASCTTKTEDSESSLNAFSGVETDRKQKLRLGNTYLTVSNLVAQLWCEQQMVYNFWKPDLELIVESTSTMPAEHKAAVKAVVAAASSGSRVHEKRDHEVNKYIPVKVKTREDNYGIRLVNIMVSLRGLLLRGEPCAREIPIFGLPLGHGFVVVGTIDELRFDSQGRFELVEFKTRGDISRPIRRQQMQAYKMQMMMYKKMLEDLGRGHVDGQAVLHGLKMDPHQILNDELLKYVRQLGDASRTSVTLGELMSEVMQQFEFLPYVDVLTLEFSSRDDSATITTETVDFDADWLQQRLDHCHAFWAEERDAEGVDIEDTWKCGICAFYDRCEWRQRMNEICAQKNIARRLQGK
;
A
#
# COMPACT_ATOMS: atom_id res chain seq x y z
N MET A 1 3.83 31.46 6.82
CA MET A 1 2.62 30.99 6.12
C MET A 1 3.05 30.40 4.77
N MET A 2 3.34 29.10 4.72
CA MET A 2 3.38 28.32 3.47
C MET A 2 3.03 26.88 3.88
N GLY A 3 1.85 26.43 3.46
CA GLY A 3 1.25 25.17 3.86
C GLY A 3 1.92 23.99 3.16
N ARG A 4 2.41 23.03 3.95
CA ARG A 4 2.84 21.72 3.48
C ARG A 4 1.60 20.90 3.11
N ARG A 5 1.41 20.61 1.81
CA ARG A 5 0.35 19.73 1.32
C ARG A 5 0.75 18.27 1.60
N ARG A 6 -0.14 17.53 2.29
CA ARG A 6 -0.04 16.08 2.57
C ARG A 6 -0.47 15.32 1.31
N VAL A 7 0.37 14.43 0.81
CA VAL A 7 -0.05 13.42 -0.18
C VAL A 7 -0.29 12.12 0.56
N ILE A 8 -1.54 11.66 0.56
CA ILE A 8 -1.95 10.34 1.05
C ILE A 8 -1.58 9.33 -0.03
N LEU A 9 -0.51 8.56 0.18
CA LEU A 9 -0.15 7.42 -0.66
C LEU A 9 -0.68 6.15 -0.01
N GLU A 10 -1.95 5.87 -0.25
CA GLU A 10 -2.51 4.54 -0.05
C GLU A 10 -2.70 3.88 -1.41
N GLN A 11 -2.12 2.68 -1.57
CA GLN A 11 -2.33 1.75 -2.68
C GLN A 11 -1.90 2.13 -4.11
N TYR A 12 -0.81 2.88 -4.36
CA TYR A 12 -0.48 3.20 -5.77
C TYR A 12 1.02 3.34 -6.11
N ASN A 13 1.88 2.43 -5.63
CA ASN A 13 3.28 2.40 -6.06
C ASN A 13 3.52 1.79 -7.45
N TYR A 14 2.51 1.20 -8.08
CA TYR A 14 2.60 0.68 -9.47
C TYR A 14 1.94 1.59 -10.52
N THR A 15 0.87 2.33 -10.17
CA THR A 15 0.17 3.22 -11.13
C THR A 15 0.92 4.50 -11.46
N ARG A 16 1.81 5.01 -10.60
CA ARG A 16 2.70 6.13 -11.00
C ARG A 16 3.60 5.79 -12.19
N PHE A 17 3.92 4.51 -12.38
CA PHE A 17 4.61 4.03 -13.57
C PHE A 17 3.67 3.80 -14.76
N SER A 18 2.40 3.43 -14.53
CA SER A 18 1.37 3.29 -15.57
C SER A 18 0.97 4.63 -16.19
N SER A 19 0.78 5.68 -15.37
CA SER A 19 0.44 7.02 -15.88
C SER A 19 1.54 7.64 -16.74
N ALA A 20 2.79 7.22 -16.55
CA ALA A 20 3.91 7.62 -17.40
C ALA A 20 3.89 6.91 -18.77
N LEU A 21 3.31 5.71 -18.87
CA LEU A 21 3.11 4.99 -20.13
C LEU A 21 1.94 5.55 -20.93
N ASP A 22 0.83 5.87 -20.28
CA ASP A 22 -0.31 6.52 -20.94
C ASP A 22 0.11 7.88 -21.54
N ALA A 23 0.93 8.64 -20.82
CA ALA A 23 1.52 9.89 -21.32
C ALA A 23 2.52 9.68 -22.48
N LEU A 24 3.18 8.52 -22.57
CA LEU A 24 4.12 8.19 -23.65
C LEU A 24 3.41 7.65 -24.90
N GLU A 25 2.31 6.89 -24.75
CA GLU A 25 1.50 6.42 -25.88
C GLU A 25 0.73 7.58 -26.54
N MET A 26 0.23 8.53 -25.76
CA MET A 26 -0.41 9.75 -26.29
C MET A 26 0.55 10.67 -27.07
N MET A 27 1.87 10.51 -26.90
CA MET A 27 2.88 11.27 -27.63
C MET A 27 3.30 10.61 -28.96
N ASP A 28 3.15 9.28 -29.11
CA ASP A 28 3.45 8.57 -30.36
C ASP A 28 2.29 8.67 -31.39
N GLU A 29 1.05 8.90 -30.95
CA GLU A 29 -0.10 9.09 -31.85
C GLU A 29 -0.23 10.51 -32.41
N ALA A 30 0.43 11.50 -31.80
CA ALA A 30 0.53 12.86 -32.33
C ALA A 30 1.69 12.93 -33.34
N GLY A 31 1.40 12.62 -34.60
CA GLY A 31 2.35 12.78 -35.71
C GLY A 31 3.03 14.17 -35.74
N PRO A 32 4.18 14.32 -36.41
CA PRO A 32 5.03 15.52 -36.29
C PRO A 32 4.28 16.79 -36.72
N MET A 33 4.00 17.68 -35.76
CA MET A 33 3.46 19.00 -36.03
C MET A 33 4.51 19.85 -36.75
N ASN A 34 4.11 20.37 -37.92
CA ASN A 34 4.90 21.21 -38.79
C ASN A 34 5.14 22.59 -38.13
N VAL A 35 6.40 22.91 -37.85
CA VAL A 35 6.81 24.16 -37.19
C VAL A 35 6.90 25.28 -38.23
N LYS A 36 5.76 25.85 -38.62
CA LYS A 36 5.65 27.21 -39.17
C LYS A 36 4.28 27.76 -38.77
N ASP A 37 4.28 28.98 -38.24
CA ASP A 37 3.12 29.79 -37.83
C ASP A 37 2.66 29.63 -36.36
N ALA A 38 3.41 30.27 -35.45
CA ALA A 38 2.85 30.95 -34.26
C ALA A 38 3.98 31.69 -33.52
N SER A 39 4.52 32.74 -34.13
CA SER A 39 5.12 33.84 -33.40
C SER A 39 4.01 34.79 -32.93
N ASP A 40 4.20 35.37 -31.76
CA ASP A 40 3.41 36.48 -31.18
C ASP A 40 2.15 36.11 -30.38
N SER A 41 2.38 35.41 -29.27
CA SER A 41 1.91 35.86 -27.94
C SER A 41 2.67 35.08 -26.87
N GLN A 42 3.55 35.79 -26.15
CA GLN A 42 4.22 35.26 -24.96
C GLN A 42 3.22 35.17 -23.81
N GLU A 43 2.49 34.06 -23.76
CA GLU A 43 2.00 33.47 -22.52
C GLU A 43 2.16 31.96 -22.71
N SER A 44 3.10 31.37 -21.97
CA SER A 44 3.51 29.99 -22.18
C SER A 44 2.32 29.05 -22.01
N ILE A 45 2.03 28.28 -23.07
CA ILE A 45 1.05 27.18 -23.11
C ILE A 45 1.33 26.13 -22.01
N SER A 46 2.48 26.20 -21.32
CA SER A 46 2.77 25.41 -20.12
C SER A 46 2.07 25.86 -18.84
N GLU A 47 1.65 27.13 -18.68
CA GLU A 47 1.00 27.59 -17.44
C GLU A 47 -0.52 27.40 -17.46
N SER A 48 -1.17 27.50 -18.64
CA SER A 48 -2.61 27.26 -18.79
C SER A 48 -2.96 25.77 -18.77
N GLN A 49 -2.11 24.91 -19.34
CA GLN A 49 -2.24 23.45 -19.25
C GLN A 49 -1.91 22.93 -17.84
N ASN A 50 -0.90 23.50 -17.17
CA ASN A 50 -0.63 23.16 -15.78
C ASN A 50 -1.71 23.67 -14.82
N ARG A 51 -2.28 24.88 -15.03
CA ARG A 51 -3.49 25.28 -14.28
C ARG A 51 -4.66 24.36 -14.56
N ALA A 52 -4.86 23.87 -15.78
CA ALA A 52 -5.94 22.96 -16.10
C ALA A 52 -5.76 21.57 -15.47
N LEU A 53 -4.55 21.02 -15.42
CA LEU A 53 -4.26 19.74 -14.73
C LEU A 53 -4.28 19.89 -13.20
N HIS A 54 -3.75 20.99 -12.66
CA HIS A 54 -3.78 21.25 -11.21
C HIS A 54 -5.18 21.63 -10.74
N HIS A 55 -5.98 22.36 -11.53
CA HIS A 55 -7.41 22.56 -11.28
C HIS A 55 -8.21 21.28 -11.49
N ALA A 56 -7.84 20.39 -12.41
CA ALA A 56 -8.49 19.08 -12.54
C ALA A 56 -8.21 18.20 -11.32
N TYR A 57 -7.00 18.28 -10.74
CA TYR A 57 -6.65 17.60 -9.47
C TYR A 57 -7.31 18.25 -8.25
N GLU A 58 -7.37 19.58 -8.17
CA GLU A 58 -8.01 20.32 -7.06
C GLU A 58 -9.55 20.28 -7.14
N ALA A 59 -10.14 20.25 -8.34
CA ALA A 59 -11.58 20.02 -8.54
C ALA A 59 -11.99 18.58 -8.20
N ASN A 60 -11.06 17.62 -8.26
CA ASN A 60 -11.27 16.23 -7.84
C ASN A 60 -11.22 16.03 -6.31
N GLU A 61 -10.78 17.05 -5.56
CA GLU A 61 -10.84 17.07 -4.08
C GLU A 61 -12.05 17.81 -3.53
N GLN A 62 -12.70 18.69 -4.29
CA GLN A 62 -13.71 19.60 -3.74
C GLN A 62 -15.18 19.33 -4.10
N SER A 63 -15.55 18.31 -4.90
CA SER A 63 -16.98 18.06 -5.15
C SER A 63 -17.43 16.65 -5.58
N ALA A 64 -16.58 15.61 -5.54
CA ALA A 64 -17.00 14.26 -5.96
C ALA A 64 -17.13 13.31 -4.77
N THR A 65 -18.33 12.73 -4.58
CA THR A 65 -18.49 11.52 -3.75
C THR A 65 -17.54 10.45 -4.30
N ARG A 66 -16.55 10.02 -3.50
CA ARG A 66 -15.58 9.00 -3.92
C ARG A 66 -16.22 7.62 -3.86
N MET A 67 -15.85 6.72 -4.77
CA MET A 67 -16.26 5.32 -4.74
C MET A 67 -15.10 4.45 -4.26
N SER A 68 -15.40 3.41 -3.50
CA SER A 68 -14.48 2.35 -3.09
C SER A 68 -15.22 1.01 -3.11
N ASN A 69 -14.55 -0.11 -2.90
CA ASN A 69 -15.13 -1.43 -3.18
C ASN A 69 -15.13 -2.32 -1.94
N VAL A 70 -16.32 -2.79 -1.56
CA VAL A 70 -16.49 -3.83 -0.54
C VAL A 70 -16.46 -5.20 -1.20
N LYS A 71 -15.75 -6.15 -0.59
CA LYS A 71 -15.72 -7.55 -1.00
C LYS A 71 -17.06 -8.22 -0.74
N PHE A 72 -17.47 -9.02 -1.72
CA PHE A 72 -18.68 -9.80 -1.69
C PHE A 72 -18.37 -11.24 -2.07
N SER A 73 -18.83 -12.20 -1.26
CA SER A 73 -18.88 -13.62 -1.62
C SER A 73 -20.35 -14.05 -1.78
N ASP A 74 -20.64 -14.96 -2.70
CA ASP A 74 -22.03 -15.38 -3.01
C ASP A 74 -22.76 -15.99 -1.81
N HIS A 75 -22.04 -16.36 -0.76
CA HIS A 75 -22.58 -16.86 0.52
C HIS A 75 -22.82 -15.76 1.55
N ASN A 76 -22.55 -14.50 1.22
CA ASN A 76 -22.56 -13.35 2.13
C ASN A 76 -23.87 -12.54 2.07
N ILE A 77 -24.69 -12.73 1.03
CA ILE A 77 -25.93 -11.97 0.82
C ILE A 77 -27.03 -12.94 0.42
N GLY A 78 -28.07 -13.05 1.26
CA GLY A 78 -29.33 -13.66 0.83
C GLY A 78 -29.76 -13.00 -0.47
N SER A 79 -30.11 -13.80 -1.48
CA SER A 79 -30.35 -13.40 -2.87
C SER A 79 -31.52 -12.46 -3.12
N GLU A 80 -31.96 -11.71 -2.11
CA GLU A 80 -33.14 -10.86 -2.16
C GLU A 80 -32.74 -9.43 -1.76
N ASN A 81 -32.84 -8.51 -2.73
CA ASN A 81 -32.80 -7.03 -2.58
C ASN A 81 -31.52 -6.26 -2.96
N LEU A 82 -30.75 -6.72 -3.96
CA LEU A 82 -29.87 -5.82 -4.73
C LEU A 82 -30.32 -5.76 -6.19
N THR A 83 -31.56 -5.33 -6.42
CA THR A 83 -32.00 -4.86 -7.73
C THR A 83 -31.63 -3.38 -7.88
N CYS A 84 -30.75 -3.11 -8.85
CA CYS A 84 -30.49 -1.76 -9.35
C CYS A 84 -31.79 -1.20 -9.96
N GLY A 85 -32.39 -0.18 -9.35
CA GLY A 85 -33.57 0.53 -9.84
C GLY A 85 -33.20 1.88 -10.49
N PRO A 86 -33.83 2.28 -11.61
CA PRO A 86 -33.42 3.45 -12.40
C PRO A 86 -34.00 4.78 -11.89
N SER A 87 -33.18 5.85 -11.99
CA SER A 87 -33.49 7.28 -12.21
C SER A 87 -34.92 7.81 -11.94
N CYS A 88 -35.07 8.83 -11.06
CA CYS A 88 -35.29 10.26 -11.42
C CYS A 88 -35.76 11.17 -10.26
N ASN A 89 -35.21 12.39 -10.23
CA ASN A 89 -35.77 13.72 -9.94
C ASN A 89 -36.81 14.03 -8.83
N ALA A 90 -36.37 14.95 -7.95
CA ALA A 90 -36.92 16.30 -7.70
C ALA A 90 -37.65 16.64 -6.38
N CYS A 91 -37.33 17.86 -5.92
CA CYS A 91 -38.09 18.83 -5.12
C CYS A 91 -37.93 18.88 -3.58
N SER A 92 -37.04 19.79 -3.17
CA SER A 92 -37.33 21.06 -2.45
C SER A 92 -37.98 21.12 -1.06
N ALA A 93 -37.23 21.83 -0.19
CA ALA A 93 -37.65 22.87 0.76
C ALA A 93 -38.35 22.48 2.10
N GLY A 94 -37.76 22.97 3.20
CA GLY A 94 -38.39 22.98 4.52
C GLY A 94 -37.45 23.48 5.63
N THR A 95 -37.52 24.79 5.90
CA THR A 95 -36.80 25.57 6.91
C THR A 95 -37.38 25.45 8.33
N GLY A 96 -36.54 25.62 9.37
CA GLY A 96 -36.92 25.95 10.77
C GLY A 96 -36.05 25.21 11.79
N SER A 97 -34.96 25.75 12.35
CA SER A 97 -34.77 26.87 13.29
C SER A 97 -35.14 26.58 14.75
N THR A 98 -34.17 26.89 15.64
CA THR A 98 -34.21 27.07 17.12
C THR A 98 -34.35 25.82 18.00
N SER A 99 -33.73 25.66 19.17
CA SER A 99 -32.70 26.38 19.93
C SER A 99 -32.39 25.59 21.22
N ALA A 100 -31.10 25.39 21.51
CA ALA A 100 -30.43 25.49 22.82
C ALA A 100 -31.15 25.15 24.14
N SER A 101 -30.54 24.29 24.97
CA SER A 101 -30.30 24.63 26.38
C SER A 101 -29.17 23.78 27.01
N CYS A 102 -28.36 24.48 27.80
CA CYS A 102 -27.24 24.05 28.62
C CYS A 102 -27.72 23.77 30.07
N THR A 103 -27.03 22.89 30.81
CA THR A 103 -26.68 22.95 32.27
C THR A 103 -26.23 21.54 32.72
N THR A 104 -24.94 21.23 32.93
CA THR A 104 -24.02 21.46 34.09
C THR A 104 -24.05 20.40 35.21
N LYS A 105 -22.87 19.74 35.37
CA LYS A 105 -22.18 19.24 36.60
C LYS A 105 -22.84 18.06 37.34
N THR A 106 -22.16 17.09 37.93
CA THR A 106 -20.95 17.00 38.81
C THR A 106 -20.44 15.52 38.81
N GLU A 107 -19.12 15.25 38.84
CA GLU A 107 -18.31 14.64 39.96
C GLU A 107 -18.83 13.26 40.46
N ASP A 108 -18.08 12.16 40.68
CA ASP A 108 -16.67 11.97 41.06
C ASP A 108 -16.30 10.47 41.04
N SER A 109 -14.99 10.16 40.99
CA SER A 109 -14.28 8.97 41.56
C SER A 109 -14.58 7.56 40.97
N GLU A 110 -13.66 6.59 40.84
CA GLU A 110 -12.33 6.35 41.39
C GLU A 110 -11.68 5.12 40.68
N SER A 111 -10.33 5.11 40.61
CA SER A 111 -9.45 3.90 40.58
C SER A 111 -9.53 2.96 39.34
N SER A 112 -8.46 2.42 38.76
CA SER A 112 -7.05 2.24 39.14
C SER A 112 -6.29 1.77 37.89
N LEU A 113 -5.33 2.55 37.41
CA LEU A 113 -4.35 2.10 36.40
C LEU A 113 -2.97 2.58 36.84
N ASN A 114 -2.14 1.64 37.29
CA ASN A 114 -0.71 1.82 37.46
C ASN A 114 -0.02 0.54 36.99
N ALA A 115 0.45 0.55 35.75
CA ALA A 115 1.68 -0.12 35.30
C ALA A 115 1.87 0.11 33.80
N PHE A 116 2.31 1.31 33.39
CA PHE A 116 3.19 1.53 32.23
C PHE A 116 3.63 3.01 32.17
N SER A 117 4.22 3.52 33.25
CA SER A 117 4.96 4.78 33.22
C SER A 117 6.46 4.46 33.19
N GLY A 118 7.09 4.74 32.05
CA GLY A 118 8.55 4.68 31.99
C GLY A 118 9.16 4.51 30.61
N VAL A 119 8.74 5.28 29.59
CA VAL A 119 9.67 5.95 28.65
C VAL A 119 8.93 7.17 28.06
N GLU A 120 8.81 8.24 28.86
CA GLU A 120 8.42 9.55 28.35
C GLU A 120 9.69 10.39 28.19
N THR A 121 10.30 10.30 27.01
CA THR A 121 11.04 11.42 26.44
C THR A 121 10.68 11.55 24.97
N ASP A 122 9.88 12.58 24.73
CA ASP A 122 9.46 13.23 23.49
C ASP A 122 10.60 13.43 22.48
N ARG A 123 11.02 12.35 21.79
CA ARG A 123 11.50 12.44 20.41
C ARG A 123 10.32 12.09 19.53
N LYS A 124 9.61 13.10 19.04
CA LYS A 124 8.84 12.97 17.80
C LYS A 124 9.81 12.53 16.71
N GLN A 125 10.00 11.21 16.54
CA GLN A 125 10.66 10.60 15.40
C GLN A 125 9.84 11.05 14.19
N LYS A 126 10.27 12.16 13.58
CA LYS A 126 9.77 12.58 12.29
C LYS A 126 10.37 11.58 11.30
N LEU A 127 9.62 10.52 11.04
CA LEU A 127 9.93 9.64 9.92
C LEU A 127 10.10 10.51 8.67
N ARG A 128 11.04 10.15 7.77
CA ARG A 128 11.28 10.86 6.49
C ARG A 128 10.00 11.14 5.69
N LEU A 129 8.90 10.43 5.95
CA LEU A 129 7.59 10.58 5.31
C LEU A 129 6.63 11.59 5.96
N GLY A 130 6.84 12.01 7.21
CA GLY A 130 5.79 12.70 8.00
C GLY A 130 4.52 11.87 8.26
N ASN A 131 4.48 10.63 7.75
CA ASN A 131 3.48 9.62 8.02
C ASN A 131 3.88 8.81 9.24
N THR A 132 2.89 8.37 9.99
CA THR A 132 2.99 7.52 11.19
C THR A 132 2.78 6.04 10.84
N TYR A 133 2.77 5.71 9.54
CA TYR A 133 2.61 4.35 9.04
C TYR A 133 3.47 4.10 7.79
N LEU A 134 3.77 2.81 7.54
CA LEU A 134 4.46 2.27 6.38
C LEU A 134 3.65 1.12 5.78
N THR A 135 3.81 0.86 4.49
CA THR A 135 3.31 -0.38 3.89
C THR A 135 4.36 -1.49 3.96
N VAL A 136 3.94 -2.76 3.98
CA VAL A 136 4.86 -3.91 3.83
C VAL A 136 5.71 -3.75 2.57
N SER A 137 5.12 -3.30 1.46
CA SER A 137 5.86 -3.03 0.23
C SER A 137 6.90 -1.92 0.37
N ASN A 138 6.69 -0.90 1.23
CA ASN A 138 7.72 0.09 1.53
C ASN A 138 8.93 -0.56 2.21
N LEU A 139 8.69 -1.45 3.17
CA LEU A 139 9.75 -2.12 3.91
C LEU A 139 10.52 -3.10 3.02
N VAL A 140 9.80 -3.91 2.24
CA VAL A 140 10.39 -4.86 1.29
C VAL A 140 11.15 -4.15 0.15
N ALA A 141 10.69 -2.98 -0.31
CA ALA A 141 11.38 -2.20 -1.35
C ALA A 141 12.77 -1.69 -0.93
N GLN A 142 13.07 -1.60 0.37
CA GLN A 142 14.42 -1.24 0.83
C GLN A 142 15.45 -2.32 0.50
N LEU A 143 15.03 -3.59 0.41
CA LEU A 143 15.89 -4.67 -0.09
C LEU A 143 16.12 -4.56 -1.60
N TRP A 144 15.36 -3.72 -2.31
CA TRP A 144 15.60 -3.46 -3.71
C TRP A 144 16.69 -2.42 -3.91
N CYS A 145 16.46 -1.19 -3.42
CA CYS A 145 17.39 -0.05 -3.45
C CYS A 145 16.77 1.13 -2.68
N GLU A 146 17.31 1.51 -1.52
CA GLU A 146 16.78 2.63 -0.73
C GLU A 146 17.01 3.98 -1.44
N GLN A 147 18.08 4.12 -2.21
CA GLN A 147 18.28 5.31 -3.04
C GLN A 147 17.15 5.51 -4.07
N GLN A 148 16.60 4.42 -4.62
CA GLN A 148 15.43 4.52 -5.51
C GLN A 148 14.21 5.04 -4.73
N MET A 149 14.07 4.62 -3.47
CA MET A 149 13.00 5.10 -2.60
C MET A 149 13.14 6.59 -2.30
N VAL A 150 14.36 7.08 -2.06
CA VAL A 150 14.62 8.51 -1.89
C VAL A 150 14.05 9.33 -3.05
N TYR A 151 14.28 8.89 -4.29
CA TYR A 151 13.76 9.58 -5.46
C TYR A 151 12.23 9.50 -5.55
N ASN A 152 11.66 8.32 -5.32
CA ASN A 152 10.20 8.11 -5.42
C ASN A 152 9.39 8.92 -4.39
N PHE A 153 9.92 9.09 -3.17
CA PHE A 153 9.18 9.71 -2.06
C PHE A 153 9.56 11.17 -1.79
N TRP A 154 10.83 11.55 -1.95
CA TRP A 154 11.35 12.81 -1.41
C TRP A 154 11.93 13.76 -2.44
N LYS A 155 12.15 13.28 -3.66
CA LYS A 155 12.44 14.14 -4.80
C LYS A 155 11.41 13.90 -5.93
N PRO A 156 10.09 13.94 -5.66
CA PRO A 156 9.08 13.71 -6.69
C PRO A 156 9.08 14.84 -7.73
N ASP A 157 9.49 16.05 -7.32
CA ASP A 157 9.59 17.26 -8.15
C ASP A 157 10.88 17.30 -9.00
N LEU A 158 11.63 16.20 -9.08
CA LEU A 158 12.50 15.98 -10.23
C LEU A 158 11.58 15.84 -11.46
N GLU A 159 11.23 16.96 -12.11
CA GLU A 159 10.32 17.18 -13.27
C GLU A 159 10.41 16.17 -14.45
N LEU A 160 11.27 15.16 -14.36
CA LEU A 160 11.69 14.29 -15.42
C LEU A 160 11.45 12.81 -15.04
N ILE A 161 10.26 12.23 -15.18
CA ILE A 161 10.18 10.79 -15.54
C ILE A 161 10.17 10.68 -17.07
N VAL A 162 9.47 11.60 -17.74
CA VAL A 162 9.40 11.67 -19.21
C VAL A 162 10.64 12.36 -19.80
N GLU A 163 11.01 13.55 -19.30
CA GLU A 163 12.20 14.25 -19.81
C GLU A 163 13.51 13.51 -19.47
N SER A 164 13.57 12.67 -18.43
CA SER A 164 14.81 11.95 -18.07
C SER A 164 15.13 10.83 -19.04
N THR A 165 14.15 10.43 -19.84
CA THR A 165 14.38 9.47 -20.91
C THR A 165 14.98 10.10 -22.16
N SER A 166 15.10 11.43 -22.21
CA SER A 166 15.75 12.11 -23.35
C SER A 166 17.27 11.91 -23.36
N THR A 167 17.89 11.77 -22.18
CA THR A 167 19.35 11.52 -22.03
C THR A 167 19.70 10.05 -21.85
N MET A 168 18.73 9.20 -21.51
CA MET A 168 18.98 7.77 -21.32
C MET A 168 19.30 7.09 -22.66
N PRO A 169 20.29 6.17 -22.70
CA PRO A 169 20.50 5.31 -23.85
C PRO A 169 19.21 4.57 -24.24
N ALA A 170 18.95 4.43 -25.54
CA ALA A 170 17.72 3.79 -26.04
C ALA A 170 17.52 2.37 -25.49
N GLU A 171 18.62 1.61 -25.36
CA GLU A 171 18.62 0.28 -24.74
C GLU A 171 18.15 0.28 -23.28
N HIS A 172 18.57 1.29 -22.51
CA HIS A 172 18.18 1.43 -21.11
C HIS A 172 16.71 1.85 -20.99
N LYS A 173 16.28 2.80 -21.83
CA LYS A 173 14.87 3.21 -21.91
C LYS A 173 13.96 2.02 -22.24
N ALA A 174 14.36 1.19 -23.19
CA ALA A 174 13.63 -0.03 -23.54
C ALA A 174 13.59 -1.03 -22.37
N ALA A 175 14.71 -1.21 -21.65
CA ALA A 175 14.77 -2.08 -20.48
C ALA A 175 13.85 -1.61 -19.34
N VAL A 176 13.82 -0.30 -19.04
CA VAL A 176 12.89 0.30 -18.08
C VAL A 176 11.44 0.06 -18.52
N LYS A 177 11.10 0.35 -19.78
CA LYS A 177 9.74 0.13 -20.32
C LYS A 177 9.31 -1.33 -20.19
N ALA A 178 10.21 -2.28 -20.49
CA ALA A 178 9.94 -3.71 -20.38
C ALA A 178 9.67 -4.15 -18.93
N VAL A 179 10.42 -3.62 -17.95
CA VAL A 179 10.19 -3.91 -16.53
C VAL A 179 8.85 -3.37 -16.07
N VAL A 180 8.48 -2.15 -16.46
CA VAL A 180 7.18 -1.55 -16.14
C VAL A 180 6.03 -2.36 -16.75
N ALA A 181 6.13 -2.73 -18.02
CA ALA A 181 5.12 -3.56 -18.67
C ALA A 181 4.98 -4.95 -18.00
N ALA A 182 6.10 -5.58 -17.64
CA ALA A 182 6.11 -6.84 -16.90
C ALA A 182 5.44 -6.71 -15.52
N ALA A 183 5.69 -5.60 -14.84
CA ALA A 183 5.07 -5.23 -13.58
C ALA A 183 3.54 -5.11 -13.71
N SER A 184 3.06 -4.30 -14.65
CA SER A 184 1.62 -4.11 -14.90
C SER A 184 0.92 -5.41 -15.29
N SER A 185 1.55 -6.23 -16.14
CA SER A 185 1.02 -7.55 -16.49
C SER A 185 0.96 -8.48 -15.28
N GLY A 186 1.94 -8.44 -14.38
CA GLY A 186 1.90 -9.18 -13.12
C GLY A 186 0.70 -8.80 -12.25
N SER A 187 0.45 -7.49 -12.09
CA SER A 187 -0.70 -6.99 -11.32
C SER A 187 -2.04 -7.47 -11.86
N ARG A 188 -2.20 -7.56 -13.19
CA ARG A 188 -3.42 -8.10 -13.82
C ARG A 188 -3.66 -9.58 -13.51
N VAL A 189 -2.60 -10.37 -13.30
CA VAL A 189 -2.74 -11.77 -12.91
C VAL A 189 -3.18 -11.87 -11.44
N HIS A 190 -2.65 -11.02 -10.54
CA HIS A 190 -3.13 -10.93 -9.16
C HIS A 190 -4.62 -10.53 -9.11
N GLU A 191 -5.01 -9.49 -9.86
CA GLU A 191 -6.41 -9.05 -9.94
C GLU A 191 -7.33 -10.15 -10.48
N LYS A 192 -6.91 -10.86 -11.53
CA LYS A 192 -7.67 -12.01 -12.06
C LYS A 192 -7.84 -13.10 -11.01
N ARG A 193 -6.75 -13.46 -10.30
CA ARG A 193 -6.76 -14.47 -9.24
C ARG A 193 -7.67 -14.03 -8.08
N ASP A 194 -7.63 -12.76 -7.70
CA ASP A 194 -8.53 -12.21 -6.68
C ASP A 194 -10.00 -12.32 -7.11
N HIS A 195 -10.33 -11.96 -8.35
CA HIS A 195 -11.68 -12.04 -8.91
C HIS A 195 -12.23 -13.47 -9.11
N GLU A 196 -11.41 -14.51 -8.96
CA GLU A 196 -11.90 -15.90 -8.93
C GLU A 196 -12.74 -16.20 -7.68
N VAL A 197 -12.46 -15.51 -6.57
CA VAL A 197 -13.13 -15.74 -5.27
C VAL A 197 -13.86 -14.51 -4.76
N ASN A 198 -13.40 -13.30 -5.11
CA ASN A 198 -13.97 -12.05 -4.64
C ASN A 198 -14.75 -11.35 -5.75
N LYS A 199 -15.96 -10.90 -5.41
CA LYS A 199 -16.69 -9.88 -6.18
C LYS A 199 -16.58 -8.55 -5.46
N TYR A 200 -16.63 -7.45 -6.21
CA TYR A 200 -16.51 -6.11 -5.64
C TYR A 200 -17.77 -5.31 -5.88
N ILE A 201 -18.34 -4.78 -4.80
CA ILE A 201 -19.50 -3.90 -4.86
C ILE A 201 -19.02 -2.47 -4.59
N PRO A 202 -19.27 -1.54 -5.52
CA PRO A 202 -18.93 -0.14 -5.31
C PRO A 202 -19.78 0.51 -4.21
N VAL A 203 -19.12 1.21 -3.31
CA VAL A 203 -19.66 1.88 -2.13
C VAL A 203 -19.21 3.34 -2.15
N LYS A 204 -20.17 4.25 -1.89
CA LYS A 204 -19.89 5.68 -1.78
C LYS A 204 -19.20 5.98 -0.45
N VAL A 205 -18.14 6.77 -0.52
CA VAL A 205 -17.28 7.18 0.60
C VAL A 205 -17.42 8.69 0.76
N LYS A 206 -17.64 9.15 2.00
CA LYS A 206 -17.74 10.58 2.36
C LYS A 206 -16.53 11.05 3.16
N THR A 207 -15.96 10.18 3.99
CA THR A 207 -14.82 10.49 4.87
C THR A 207 -13.61 9.58 4.61
N ARG A 208 -12.45 9.88 5.20
CA ARG A 208 -11.28 8.99 5.15
C ARG A 208 -11.54 7.72 5.97
N GLU A 209 -12.29 7.88 7.04
CA GLU A 209 -12.73 6.83 7.96
C GLU A 209 -13.71 5.87 7.29
N ASP A 210 -14.60 6.35 6.42
CA ASP A 210 -15.43 5.48 5.56
C ASP A 210 -14.55 4.59 4.66
N ASN A 211 -13.51 5.17 4.04
CA ASN A 211 -12.61 4.42 3.18
C ASN A 211 -11.82 3.36 3.95
N TYR A 212 -11.33 3.71 5.14
CA TYR A 212 -10.65 2.76 6.00
C TYR A 212 -11.61 1.71 6.57
N GLY A 213 -12.85 2.08 6.89
CA GLY A 213 -13.91 1.16 7.31
C GLY A 213 -14.22 0.10 6.26
N ILE A 214 -14.13 0.41 4.97
CA ILE A 214 -14.23 -0.58 3.89
C ILE A 214 -13.12 -1.64 3.99
N ARG A 215 -11.88 -1.25 4.37
CA ARG A 215 -10.80 -2.23 4.61
C ARG A 215 -11.14 -3.15 5.77
N LEU A 216 -11.67 -2.61 6.87
CA LEU A 216 -12.10 -3.39 8.02
C LEU A 216 -13.22 -4.37 7.66
N VAL A 217 -14.21 -3.93 6.87
CA VAL A 217 -15.26 -4.82 6.35
C VAL A 217 -14.66 -5.92 5.46
N ASN A 218 -13.73 -5.58 4.56
CA ASN A 218 -13.08 -6.57 3.69
C ASN A 218 -12.30 -7.62 4.49
N ILE A 219 -11.66 -7.24 5.60
CA ILE A 219 -11.05 -8.19 6.54
C ILE A 219 -12.12 -9.14 7.09
N MET A 220 -13.23 -8.60 7.61
CA MET A 220 -14.27 -9.43 8.20
C MET A 220 -14.88 -10.42 7.21
N VAL A 221 -15.16 -9.96 5.98
CA VAL A 221 -15.70 -10.81 4.92
C VAL A 221 -14.77 -11.97 4.63
N SER A 222 -13.47 -11.69 4.46
CA SER A 222 -12.44 -12.68 4.17
C SER A 222 -12.24 -13.68 5.31
N LEU A 223 -12.08 -13.20 6.56
CA LEU A 223 -11.83 -14.08 7.70
C LEU A 223 -13.05 -14.96 8.03
N ARG A 224 -14.26 -14.41 7.98
CA ARG A 224 -15.47 -15.21 8.23
C ARG A 224 -15.74 -16.21 7.11
N GLY A 225 -15.42 -15.85 5.88
CA GLY A 225 -15.46 -16.76 4.74
C GLY A 225 -14.62 -17.98 5.00
N LEU A 226 -13.35 -17.75 5.32
CA LEU A 226 -12.39 -18.81 5.56
C LEU A 226 -12.69 -19.63 6.83
N LEU A 227 -12.93 -18.95 7.96
CA LEU A 227 -12.99 -19.61 9.28
C LEU A 227 -14.38 -20.15 9.65
N LEU A 228 -15.45 -19.48 9.22
CA LEU A 228 -16.82 -19.82 9.66
C LEU A 228 -17.65 -20.47 8.55
N ARG A 229 -17.44 -20.06 7.29
CA ARG A 229 -18.20 -20.60 6.14
C ARG A 229 -17.46 -21.74 5.43
N GLY A 230 -16.19 -21.98 5.74
CA GLY A 230 -15.40 -23.02 5.09
C GLY A 230 -15.09 -22.72 3.63
N GLU A 231 -15.00 -21.44 3.25
CA GLU A 231 -14.50 -21.04 1.93
C GLU A 231 -13.06 -21.59 1.76
N PRO A 232 -12.69 -22.12 0.58
CA PRO A 232 -11.45 -22.86 0.40
C PRO A 232 -10.19 -22.00 0.58
N CYS A 233 -10.31 -20.69 0.33
CA CYS A 233 -9.26 -19.71 0.57
C CYS A 233 -9.89 -18.31 0.69
N ALA A 234 -9.12 -17.37 1.23
CA ALA A 234 -9.41 -15.94 1.18
C ALA A 234 -8.23 -15.22 0.52
N ARG A 235 -8.52 -14.31 -0.43
CA ARG A 235 -7.51 -13.58 -1.20
C ARG A 235 -7.54 -12.08 -0.95
N GLU A 236 -6.42 -11.40 -1.21
CA GLU A 236 -6.23 -9.93 -1.10
C GLU A 236 -6.66 -9.34 0.25
N ILE A 237 -6.31 -10.00 1.36
CA ILE A 237 -6.82 -9.69 2.70
C ILE A 237 -6.04 -8.49 3.26
N PRO A 238 -6.68 -7.35 3.56
CA PRO A 238 -5.98 -6.25 4.20
C PRO A 238 -5.45 -6.67 5.57
N ILE A 239 -4.28 -6.18 5.96
CA ILE A 239 -3.71 -6.42 7.28
C ILE A 239 -3.04 -5.16 7.81
N PHE A 240 -2.99 -5.05 9.13
CA PHE A 240 -2.28 -4.00 9.83
C PHE A 240 -1.60 -4.56 11.08
N GLY A 241 -0.62 -3.85 11.60
CA GLY A 241 0.01 -4.21 12.86
C GLY A 241 1.04 -3.18 13.33
N LEU A 242 1.65 -3.47 14.46
CA LEU A 242 2.77 -2.73 15.03
C LEU A 242 3.97 -3.68 15.18
N PRO A 243 4.44 -4.30 14.08
CA PRO A 243 5.43 -5.37 14.16
C PRO A 243 6.70 -4.84 14.82
N LEU A 244 7.13 -5.56 15.85
CA LEU A 244 8.41 -5.37 16.53
C LEU A 244 8.59 -4.01 17.25
N GLY A 245 7.50 -3.31 17.56
CA GLY A 245 7.51 -2.17 18.49
C GLY A 245 8.17 -0.89 17.96
N HIS A 246 8.45 -0.79 16.66
CA HIS A 246 9.13 0.36 16.03
C HIS A 246 8.30 1.66 15.95
N GLY A 247 7.19 1.75 16.68
CA GLY A 247 6.40 2.98 16.80
C GLY A 247 5.65 3.44 15.55
N PHE A 248 5.68 2.69 14.45
CA PHE A 248 4.90 2.97 13.24
C PHE A 248 3.91 1.84 12.94
N VAL A 249 2.73 2.22 12.44
CA VAL A 249 1.76 1.26 11.93
C VAL A 249 2.28 0.67 10.63
N VAL A 250 2.25 -0.65 10.49
CA VAL A 250 2.49 -1.32 9.21
C VAL A 250 1.16 -1.76 8.66
N VAL A 251 0.92 -1.50 7.37
CA VAL A 251 -0.24 -2.00 6.64
C VAL A 251 0.18 -2.81 5.42
N GLY A 252 -0.64 -3.75 4.99
CA GLY A 252 -0.37 -4.52 3.78
C GLY A 252 -1.60 -5.28 3.29
N THR A 253 -1.37 -6.12 2.29
CA THR A 253 -2.40 -6.99 1.72
C THR A 253 -1.80 -8.37 1.53
N ILE A 254 -2.39 -9.37 2.20
CA ILE A 254 -1.99 -10.77 2.08
C ILE A 254 -2.63 -11.34 0.80
N ASP A 255 -1.81 -11.92 -0.07
CA ASP A 255 -2.29 -12.48 -1.34
C ASP A 255 -3.32 -13.59 -1.11
N GLU A 256 -3.01 -14.60 -0.27
CA GLU A 256 -3.92 -15.70 0.01
C GLU A 256 -3.69 -16.33 1.39
N LEU A 257 -4.78 -16.63 2.10
CA LEU A 257 -4.84 -17.50 3.28
C LEU A 257 -5.74 -18.69 2.98
N ARG A 258 -5.33 -19.89 3.41
CA ARG A 258 -6.13 -21.11 3.25
C ARG A 258 -5.78 -22.17 4.30
N PHE A 259 -6.50 -23.28 4.27
CA PHE A 259 -6.09 -24.50 4.96
C PHE A 259 -5.55 -25.48 3.92
N ASP A 260 -4.40 -26.09 4.18
CA ASP A 260 -3.86 -27.13 3.32
C ASP A 260 -4.64 -28.45 3.47
N SER A 261 -4.27 -29.47 2.68
CA SER A 261 -4.93 -30.79 2.73
C SER A 261 -4.76 -31.53 4.06
N GLN A 262 -3.88 -31.07 4.94
CA GLN A 262 -3.66 -31.59 6.29
C GLN A 262 -4.39 -30.76 7.36
N GLY A 263 -5.13 -29.72 6.96
CA GLY A 263 -5.83 -28.81 7.86
C GLY A 263 -4.91 -27.79 8.54
N ARG A 264 -3.67 -27.62 8.05
CA ARG A 264 -2.73 -26.62 8.57
C ARG A 264 -3.05 -25.26 7.97
N PHE A 265 -2.93 -24.21 8.77
CA PHE A 265 -3.21 -22.85 8.30
C PHE A 265 -2.03 -22.31 7.50
N GLU A 266 -2.28 -22.00 6.24
CA GLU A 266 -1.25 -21.69 5.24
C GLU A 266 -1.39 -20.25 4.76
N LEU A 267 -0.27 -19.51 4.80
CA LEU A 267 -0.12 -18.23 4.13
C LEU A 267 0.60 -18.43 2.80
N VAL A 268 -0.03 -17.98 1.73
CA VAL A 268 0.52 -18.10 0.37
C VAL A 268 0.83 -16.71 -0.18
N GLU A 269 2.07 -16.53 -0.64
CA GLU A 269 2.49 -15.36 -1.42
C GLU A 269 2.63 -15.77 -2.87
N PHE A 270 2.02 -14.99 -3.78
CA PHE A 270 1.97 -15.31 -5.19
C PHE A 270 2.90 -14.41 -6.00
N LYS A 271 3.63 -14.99 -6.96
CA LYS A 271 4.51 -14.24 -7.86
C LYS A 271 4.39 -14.73 -9.30
N THR A 272 4.30 -13.79 -10.23
CA THR A 272 4.34 -14.10 -11.67
C THR A 272 5.75 -14.04 -12.23
N ARG A 273 6.05 -14.95 -13.17
CA ARG A 273 7.34 -15.02 -13.87
C ARG A 273 7.15 -15.09 -15.38
N GLY A 274 7.87 -14.24 -16.10
CA GLY A 274 7.92 -14.31 -17.58
C GLY A 274 9.06 -15.20 -18.10
N ASP A 275 10.20 -15.22 -17.40
CA ASP A 275 11.31 -16.11 -17.73
C ASP A 275 11.43 -17.16 -16.63
N ILE A 276 10.96 -18.38 -16.91
CA ILE A 276 10.95 -19.51 -15.97
C ILE A 276 12.35 -20.11 -15.85
N SER A 277 13.17 -20.01 -16.90
CA SER A 277 14.49 -20.64 -17.00
C SER A 277 15.54 -19.98 -16.10
N ARG A 278 15.37 -18.69 -15.78
CA ARG A 278 16.31 -17.97 -14.90
C ARG A 278 16.13 -18.39 -13.45
N PRO A 279 17.20 -18.59 -12.67
CA PRO A 279 17.06 -18.72 -11.22
C PRO A 279 16.65 -17.37 -10.60
N ILE A 280 15.88 -17.44 -9.52
CA ILE A 280 15.53 -16.26 -8.73
C ILE A 280 16.78 -15.77 -8.01
N ARG A 281 17.06 -14.47 -8.07
CA ARG A 281 18.22 -13.88 -7.43
C ARG A 281 18.07 -13.89 -5.91
N ARG A 282 19.17 -14.04 -5.17
CA ARG A 282 19.19 -14.11 -3.70
C ARG A 282 18.44 -12.94 -3.05
N GLN A 283 18.73 -11.70 -3.45
CA GLN A 283 18.10 -10.51 -2.86
C GLN A 283 16.60 -10.43 -3.18
N GLN A 284 16.19 -10.86 -4.37
CA GLN A 284 14.77 -10.96 -4.73
C GLN A 284 14.05 -12.01 -3.88
N MET A 285 14.69 -13.17 -3.66
CA MET A 285 14.15 -14.19 -2.76
C MET A 285 14.05 -13.69 -1.31
N GLN A 286 15.06 -12.96 -0.82
CA GLN A 286 15.00 -12.34 0.52
C GLN A 286 13.84 -11.35 0.66
N ALA A 287 13.53 -10.59 -0.39
CA ALA A 287 12.38 -9.68 -0.40
C ALA A 287 11.06 -10.45 -0.24
N TYR A 288 10.88 -11.56 -0.96
CA TYR A 288 9.70 -12.42 -0.82
C TYR A 288 9.60 -13.05 0.58
N LYS A 289 10.72 -13.59 1.09
CA LYS A 289 10.76 -14.16 2.45
C LYS A 289 10.43 -13.10 3.50
N MET A 290 11.00 -11.89 3.40
CA MET A 290 10.69 -10.78 4.31
C MET A 290 9.20 -10.46 4.32
N GLN A 291 8.59 -10.32 3.13
CA GLN A 291 7.16 -10.02 2.99
C GLN A 291 6.29 -11.06 3.72
N MET A 292 6.54 -12.34 3.48
CA MET A 292 5.80 -13.45 4.09
C MET A 292 5.98 -13.52 5.60
N MET A 293 7.23 -13.40 6.08
CA MET A 293 7.52 -13.41 7.51
C MET A 293 6.89 -12.21 8.23
N MET A 294 6.83 -11.04 7.59
CA MET A 294 6.11 -9.88 8.11
C MET A 294 4.61 -10.15 8.24
N TYR A 295 3.98 -10.71 7.21
CA TYR A 295 2.55 -11.04 7.27
C TYR A 295 2.25 -12.08 8.35
N LYS A 296 3.06 -13.14 8.46
CA LYS A 296 2.96 -14.11 9.56
C LYS A 296 3.07 -13.45 10.92
N LYS A 297 4.09 -12.60 11.12
CA LYS A 297 4.27 -11.88 12.39
C LYS A 297 3.08 -11.01 12.74
N MET A 298 2.55 -10.25 11.79
CA MET A 298 1.37 -9.40 12.01
C MET A 298 0.11 -10.22 12.30
N LEU A 299 -0.13 -11.31 11.57
CA LEU A 299 -1.27 -12.21 11.85
C LEU A 299 -1.20 -12.80 13.25
N GLU A 300 -0.02 -13.26 13.66
CA GLU A 300 0.16 -13.83 15.00
C GLU A 300 0.06 -12.78 16.10
N ASP A 301 0.57 -11.57 15.89
CA ASP A 301 0.43 -10.50 16.88
C ASP A 301 -1.04 -10.08 17.05
N LEU A 302 -1.78 -10.00 15.94
CA LEU A 302 -3.22 -9.76 15.97
C LEU A 302 -3.96 -10.90 16.69
N GLY A 303 -3.71 -12.16 16.31
CA GLY A 303 -4.40 -13.32 16.88
C GLY A 303 -4.07 -13.59 18.34
N ARG A 304 -2.93 -13.11 18.84
CA ARG A 304 -2.54 -13.18 20.26
C ARG A 304 -2.96 -11.95 21.08
N GLY A 305 -3.62 -10.96 20.48
CA GLY A 305 -4.02 -9.73 21.17
C GLY A 305 -2.84 -8.81 21.53
N HIS A 306 -1.71 -8.91 20.82
CA HIS A 306 -0.53 -8.04 21.03
C HIS A 306 -0.64 -6.69 20.31
N VAL A 307 -1.72 -6.47 19.55
CA VAL A 307 -1.96 -5.23 18.81
C VAL A 307 -3.17 -4.52 19.42
N ASP A 308 -3.00 -3.26 19.80
CA ASP A 308 -4.12 -2.40 20.20
C ASP A 308 -4.69 -1.69 18.96
N GLY A 309 -5.95 -1.98 18.63
CA GLY A 309 -6.67 -1.37 17.52
C GLY A 309 -6.80 0.17 17.64
N GLN A 310 -6.91 0.71 18.86
CA GLN A 310 -6.95 2.16 19.07
C GLN A 310 -5.60 2.80 18.80
N ALA A 311 -4.50 2.18 19.23
CA ALA A 311 -3.15 2.60 18.90
C ALA A 311 -2.91 2.59 17.38
N VAL A 312 -3.45 1.59 16.65
CA VAL A 312 -3.41 1.54 15.19
C VAL A 312 -4.17 2.71 14.56
N LEU A 313 -5.41 2.99 14.97
CA LEU A 313 -6.19 4.13 14.45
C LEU A 313 -5.49 5.47 14.72
N HIS A 314 -4.96 5.64 15.93
CA HIS A 314 -4.16 6.81 16.28
C HIS A 314 -2.91 6.95 15.40
N GLY A 315 -2.17 5.84 15.21
CA GLY A 315 -1.02 5.77 14.31
C GLY A 315 -1.38 5.98 12.83
N LEU A 316 -2.63 5.79 12.42
CA LEU A 316 -3.10 6.14 11.07
C LEU A 316 -3.68 7.55 10.99
N LYS A 317 -3.75 8.28 12.12
CA LYS A 317 -4.37 9.59 12.25
C LYS A 317 -5.83 9.57 11.78
N MET A 318 -6.57 8.56 12.23
CA MET A 318 -8.00 8.38 12.02
C MET A 318 -8.77 8.71 13.30
N ASP A 319 -9.99 9.23 13.17
CA ASP A 319 -10.87 9.48 14.31
C ASP A 319 -11.70 8.21 14.64
N PRO A 320 -11.48 7.56 15.80
CA PRO A 320 -12.26 6.39 16.19
C PRO A 320 -13.74 6.71 16.45
N HIS A 321 -14.09 7.96 16.73
CA HIS A 321 -15.47 8.38 17.02
C HIS A 321 -16.25 8.77 15.76
N GLN A 322 -15.60 8.79 14.60
CA GLN A 322 -16.27 9.08 13.33
C GLN A 322 -17.32 7.99 13.04
N ILE A 323 -18.58 8.42 12.91
CA ILE A 323 -19.68 7.56 12.50
C ILE A 323 -19.52 7.23 11.01
N LEU A 324 -19.56 5.94 10.68
CA LEU A 324 -19.47 5.43 9.31
C LEU A 324 -20.79 5.66 8.57
N ASN A 325 -20.68 5.93 7.27
CA ASN A 325 -21.86 6.29 6.48
C ASN A 325 -22.86 5.13 6.29
N ASP A 326 -24.10 5.48 5.92
CA ASP A 326 -25.20 4.52 5.75
C ASP A 326 -24.94 3.44 4.70
N GLU A 327 -24.12 3.71 3.68
CA GLU A 327 -23.77 2.71 2.67
C GLU A 327 -22.89 1.61 3.27
N LEU A 328 -21.91 1.98 4.09
CA LEU A 328 -21.06 1.01 4.79
C LEU A 328 -21.79 0.29 5.91
N LEU A 329 -22.68 1.00 6.64
CA LEU A 329 -23.50 0.42 7.71
C LEU A 329 -24.36 -0.76 7.23
N LYS A 330 -24.86 -0.74 5.98
CA LYS A 330 -25.60 -1.87 5.39
C LYS A 330 -24.79 -3.17 5.46
N TYR A 331 -23.50 -3.12 5.13
CA TYR A 331 -22.62 -4.28 5.17
C TYR A 331 -22.28 -4.70 6.59
N VAL A 332 -22.06 -3.74 7.50
CA VAL A 332 -21.83 -4.03 8.91
C VAL A 332 -23.04 -4.76 9.53
N ARG A 333 -24.27 -4.33 9.22
CA ARG A 333 -25.51 -5.01 9.66
C ARG A 333 -25.62 -6.44 9.13
N GLN A 334 -25.28 -6.67 7.87
CA GLN A 334 -25.33 -8.00 7.24
C GLN A 334 -24.31 -8.95 7.85
N LEU A 335 -23.15 -8.42 8.23
CA LEU A 335 -22.09 -9.18 8.85
C LEU A 335 -22.38 -9.43 10.34
N GLY A 336 -22.87 -8.44 11.06
CA GLY A 336 -23.05 -8.51 12.51
C GLY A 336 -24.51 -8.41 12.94
N ASP A 337 -24.79 -7.36 13.71
CA ASP A 337 -26.11 -7.10 14.27
C ASP A 337 -26.99 -6.35 13.26
N ALA A 338 -28.00 -7.05 12.75
CA ALA A 338 -28.97 -6.49 11.81
C ALA A 338 -29.78 -5.32 12.39
N SER A 339 -29.89 -5.20 13.72
CA SER A 339 -30.62 -4.13 14.40
C SER A 339 -29.81 -2.83 14.59
N ARG A 340 -28.50 -2.87 14.29
CA ARG A 340 -27.58 -1.76 14.56
C ARG A 340 -27.95 -0.49 13.80
N THR A 341 -28.19 0.63 14.50
CA THR A 341 -28.64 1.88 13.87
C THR A 341 -27.50 2.78 13.40
N SER A 342 -26.31 2.66 13.98
CA SER A 342 -25.09 3.40 13.63
C SER A 342 -23.87 2.60 14.07
N VAL A 343 -22.70 2.92 13.51
CA VAL A 343 -21.43 2.33 13.93
C VAL A 343 -20.31 3.35 13.74
N THR A 344 -19.44 3.47 14.73
CA THR A 344 -18.22 4.28 14.67
C THR A 344 -17.06 3.46 14.12
N LEU A 345 -16.03 4.13 13.61
CA LEU A 345 -14.82 3.45 13.16
C LEU A 345 -14.17 2.61 14.28
N GLY A 346 -14.17 3.13 15.51
CA GLY A 346 -13.62 2.46 16.69
C GLY A 346 -14.37 1.18 17.05
N GLU A 347 -15.70 1.20 17.02
CA GLU A 347 -16.52 0.00 17.25
C GLU A 347 -16.26 -1.08 16.18
N LEU A 348 -16.20 -0.68 14.90
CA LEU A 348 -15.88 -1.59 13.81
C LEU A 348 -14.46 -2.18 13.94
N MET A 349 -13.49 -1.37 14.36
CA MET A 349 -12.13 -1.82 14.64
C MET A 349 -12.14 -2.88 15.75
N SER A 350 -12.84 -2.62 16.88
CA SER A 350 -12.94 -3.59 17.97
C SER A 350 -13.56 -4.92 17.55
N GLU A 351 -14.50 -4.92 16.61
CA GLU A 351 -15.08 -6.16 16.06
C GLU A 351 -14.10 -6.91 15.16
N VAL A 352 -13.31 -6.20 14.37
CA VAL A 352 -12.23 -6.81 13.57
C VAL A 352 -11.15 -7.41 14.46
N MET A 353 -10.74 -6.71 15.52
CA MET A 353 -9.75 -7.23 16.49
C MET A 353 -10.23 -8.52 17.14
N GLN A 354 -11.50 -8.58 17.58
CA GLN A 354 -12.10 -9.80 18.12
C GLN A 354 -12.11 -10.95 17.11
N GLN A 355 -12.30 -10.67 15.81
CA GLN A 355 -12.24 -11.73 14.79
C GLN A 355 -10.83 -12.29 14.61
N PHE A 356 -9.80 -11.45 14.72
CA PHE A 356 -8.42 -11.90 14.65
C PHE A 356 -8.05 -12.86 15.78
N GLU A 357 -8.62 -12.71 16.99
CA GLU A 357 -8.37 -13.62 18.12
C GLU A 357 -8.78 -15.07 17.85
N PHE A 358 -9.65 -15.32 16.85
CA PHE A 358 -10.02 -16.67 16.42
C PHE A 358 -9.08 -17.26 15.36
N LEU A 359 -8.05 -16.54 14.93
CA LEU A 359 -7.10 -17.06 13.94
C LEU A 359 -6.26 -18.20 14.52
N PRO A 360 -6.12 -19.32 13.79
CA PRO A 360 -5.09 -20.30 14.10
C PRO A 360 -3.69 -19.73 13.82
N TYR A 361 -2.67 -20.38 14.38
CA TYR A 361 -1.28 -20.07 14.03
C TYR A 361 -1.02 -20.39 12.57
N VAL A 362 -0.25 -19.52 11.90
CA VAL A 362 0.21 -19.79 10.54
C VAL A 362 1.25 -20.89 10.60
N ASP A 363 0.86 -22.10 10.21
CA ASP A 363 1.71 -23.29 10.25
C ASP A 363 2.68 -23.35 9.06
N VAL A 364 2.24 -22.86 7.90
CA VAL A 364 2.96 -23.01 6.63
C VAL A 364 3.05 -21.67 5.90
N LEU A 365 4.25 -21.35 5.40
CA LEU A 365 4.47 -20.26 4.46
C LEU A 365 4.82 -20.85 3.10
N THR A 366 4.01 -20.58 2.08
CA THR A 366 4.22 -21.08 0.72
C THR A 366 4.39 -19.93 -0.26
N LEU A 367 5.54 -19.90 -0.94
CA LEU A 367 5.79 -19.00 -2.05
C LEU A 367 5.44 -19.70 -3.36
N GLU A 368 4.42 -19.22 -4.05
CA GLU A 368 3.89 -19.81 -5.28
C GLU A 368 4.31 -18.98 -6.50
N PHE A 369 4.94 -19.62 -7.48
CA PHE A 369 5.28 -19.00 -8.75
C PHE A 369 4.38 -19.50 -9.87
N SER A 370 3.86 -18.58 -10.68
CA SER A 370 3.13 -18.91 -11.90
C SER A 370 3.77 -18.30 -13.13
N SER A 371 3.54 -18.96 -14.26
CA SER A 371 3.88 -18.44 -15.58
C SER A 371 2.94 -17.29 -15.92
N ARG A 372 3.50 -16.19 -16.42
CA ARG A 372 2.69 -15.03 -16.81
C ARG A 372 1.84 -15.31 -18.06
N ASP A 373 2.25 -16.26 -18.89
CA ASP A 373 1.65 -16.48 -20.21
C ASP A 373 0.35 -17.30 -20.12
N ASP A 374 0.35 -18.34 -19.28
CA ASP A 374 -0.77 -19.29 -19.14
C ASP A 374 -1.31 -19.39 -17.72
N SER A 375 -0.75 -18.62 -16.77
CA SER A 375 -1.11 -18.67 -15.34
C SER A 375 -0.90 -20.02 -14.68
N ALA A 376 -0.17 -20.95 -15.32
CA ALA A 376 0.11 -22.26 -14.75
C ALA A 376 1.10 -22.14 -13.58
N THR A 377 0.84 -22.85 -12.48
CA THR A 377 1.78 -22.95 -11.36
C THR A 377 3.06 -23.61 -11.85
N ILE A 378 4.17 -22.88 -11.72
CA ILE A 378 5.51 -23.33 -12.08
C ILE A 378 6.08 -24.17 -10.94
N THR A 379 6.09 -23.59 -9.73
CA THR A 379 6.74 -24.19 -8.57
C THR A 379 6.25 -23.53 -7.29
N THR A 380 6.32 -24.27 -6.19
CA THR A 380 6.05 -23.80 -4.84
C THR A 380 7.30 -24.03 -3.97
N GLU A 381 7.66 -23.04 -3.17
CA GLU A 381 8.74 -23.13 -2.18
C GLU A 381 8.15 -22.90 -0.79
N THR A 382 8.46 -23.78 0.17
CA THR A 382 8.15 -23.54 1.58
C THR A 382 9.19 -22.59 2.17
N VAL A 383 8.72 -21.57 2.89
CA VAL A 383 9.57 -20.57 3.54
C VAL A 383 9.61 -20.81 5.04
N ASP A 384 10.81 -20.95 5.59
CA ASP A 384 11.00 -21.01 7.04
C ASP A 384 10.87 -19.61 7.65
N PHE A 385 10.25 -19.54 8.83
CA PHE A 385 10.14 -18.31 9.59
C PHE A 385 11.41 -18.08 10.44
N ASP A 386 12.18 -17.05 10.09
CA ASP A 386 13.37 -16.61 10.82
C ASP A 386 13.08 -15.30 11.55
N ALA A 387 12.76 -15.42 12.84
CA ALA A 387 12.38 -14.28 13.68
C ALA A 387 13.55 -13.30 13.89
N ASP A 388 14.75 -13.82 14.10
CA ASP A 388 15.95 -13.02 14.38
C ASP A 388 16.38 -12.24 13.14
N TRP A 389 16.36 -12.89 11.97
CA TRP A 389 16.64 -12.22 10.70
C TRP A 389 15.59 -11.15 10.39
N LEU A 390 14.31 -11.45 10.61
CA LEU A 390 13.23 -10.48 10.38
C LEU A 390 13.39 -9.25 11.28
N GLN A 391 13.72 -9.45 12.56
CA GLN A 391 13.97 -8.38 13.51
C GLN A 391 15.15 -7.51 13.07
N GLN A 392 16.31 -8.11 12.82
CA GLN A 392 17.49 -7.38 12.36
C GLN A 392 17.21 -6.59 11.07
N ARG A 393 16.45 -7.19 10.14
CA ARG A 393 16.10 -6.52 8.89
C ARG A 393 15.16 -5.34 9.12
N LEU A 394 14.15 -5.49 9.97
CA LEU A 394 13.22 -4.41 10.29
C LEU A 394 13.90 -3.28 11.06
N ASP A 395 14.84 -3.58 11.95
CA ASP A 395 15.65 -2.58 12.65
C ASP A 395 16.49 -1.75 11.66
N HIS A 396 17.14 -2.41 10.70
CA HIS A 396 17.91 -1.74 9.64
C HIS A 396 17.04 -0.83 8.76
N CYS A 397 15.83 -1.30 8.45
CA CYS A 397 14.83 -0.54 7.71
C CYS A 397 14.31 0.65 8.52
N HIS A 398 14.01 0.45 9.80
CA HIS A 398 13.53 1.52 10.69
C HIS A 398 14.57 2.65 10.79
N ALA A 399 15.85 2.33 10.97
CA ALA A 399 16.92 3.33 11.04
C ALA A 399 16.97 4.25 9.80
N PHE A 400 16.67 3.72 8.61
CA PHE A 400 16.53 4.54 7.40
C PHE A 400 15.35 5.50 7.50
N TRP A 401 14.16 5.00 7.85
CA TRP A 401 12.96 5.84 7.95
C TRP A 401 13.03 6.86 9.08
N ALA A 402 13.68 6.52 10.19
CA ALA A 402 13.88 7.37 11.36
C ALA A 402 14.98 8.44 11.16
N GLU A 403 15.61 8.50 9.99
CA GLU A 403 16.76 9.38 9.70
C GLU A 403 18.00 9.10 10.56
N GLU A 404 18.09 7.90 11.14
CA GLU A 404 19.22 7.44 11.95
C GLU A 404 20.35 6.88 11.05
N ARG A 405 20.03 6.56 9.79
CA ARG A 405 20.98 6.11 8.76
C ARG A 405 20.70 6.79 7.41
N ASP A 406 21.76 6.99 6.63
CA ASP A 406 21.68 7.40 5.22
C ASP A 406 21.18 6.28 4.31
N ALA A 407 20.60 6.64 3.17
CA ALA A 407 20.12 5.67 2.19
C ALA A 407 21.25 4.80 1.62
N GLU A 408 21.00 3.49 1.53
CA GLU A 408 21.85 2.52 0.87
C GLU A 408 21.30 2.17 -0.52
N GLY A 409 22.18 2.13 -1.52
CA GLY A 409 21.86 1.63 -2.85
C GLY A 409 21.99 0.12 -2.96
N VAL A 410 22.32 -0.37 -4.15
CA VAL A 410 22.42 -1.81 -4.42
C VAL A 410 23.82 -2.34 -4.09
N ASP A 411 23.94 -3.58 -3.64
CA ASP A 411 25.26 -4.20 -3.53
C ASP A 411 25.91 -4.41 -4.91
N ILE A 412 27.23 -4.63 -4.93
CA ILE A 412 27.98 -4.82 -6.18
C ILE A 412 27.43 -5.98 -7.02
N GLU A 413 26.96 -7.03 -6.37
CA GLU A 413 26.34 -8.22 -6.94
C GLU A 413 24.98 -7.93 -7.59
N ASP A 414 24.34 -6.82 -7.19
CA ASP A 414 23.00 -6.40 -7.60
C ASP A 414 23.00 -5.14 -8.48
N THR A 415 24.17 -4.73 -8.97
CA THR A 415 24.33 -3.61 -9.91
C THR A 415 23.53 -3.77 -11.21
N TRP A 416 23.14 -4.99 -11.58
CA TRP A 416 22.24 -5.26 -12.70
C TRP A 416 20.90 -4.51 -12.57
N LYS A 417 20.42 -4.26 -11.34
CA LYS A 417 19.20 -3.48 -11.08
C LYS A 417 19.34 -2.03 -11.55
N CYS A 418 20.55 -1.48 -11.54
CA CYS A 418 20.79 -0.14 -12.04
C CYS A 418 20.45 -0.04 -13.53
N GLY A 419 20.75 -1.08 -14.33
CA GLY A 419 20.48 -1.13 -15.77
C GLY A 419 19.00 -1.16 -16.16
N ILE A 420 18.11 -1.31 -15.19
CA ILE A 420 16.64 -1.25 -15.37
C ILE A 420 15.99 -0.17 -14.49
N CYS A 421 16.81 0.71 -13.90
CA CYS A 421 16.33 1.76 -13.01
C CYS A 421 16.04 3.04 -13.80
N ALA A 422 14.85 3.61 -13.62
CA ALA A 422 14.45 4.89 -14.23
C ALA A 422 15.30 6.09 -13.75
N PHE A 423 16.04 5.94 -12.65
CA PHE A 423 16.90 6.98 -12.10
C PHE A 423 18.38 6.80 -12.45
N TYR A 424 18.71 5.88 -13.36
CA TYR A 424 20.08 5.49 -13.68
C TYR A 424 21.00 6.71 -13.86
N ASP A 425 20.72 7.59 -14.83
CA ASP A 425 21.59 8.72 -15.19
C ASP A 425 21.94 9.64 -14.01
N ARG A 426 20.95 9.94 -13.17
CA ARG A 426 21.08 10.90 -12.06
C ARG A 426 21.26 10.26 -10.69
N CYS A 427 21.49 8.94 -10.63
CA CYS A 427 21.61 8.25 -9.36
C CYS A 427 22.92 8.65 -8.64
N GLU A 428 22.81 9.59 -7.69
CA GLU A 428 23.91 10.12 -6.89
C GLU A 428 24.70 8.99 -6.19
N TRP A 429 24.00 8.00 -5.62
CA TRP A 429 24.64 6.84 -4.98
C TRP A 429 25.53 6.05 -5.97
N ARG A 430 25.03 5.79 -7.18
CA ARG A 430 25.78 5.06 -8.21
C ARG A 430 27.01 5.85 -8.66
N GLN A 431 26.85 7.16 -8.88
CA GLN A 431 27.96 8.05 -9.26
C GLN A 431 29.07 8.02 -8.19
N ARG A 432 28.70 8.16 -6.92
CA ARG A 432 29.63 8.07 -5.78
C ARG A 432 30.34 6.72 -5.72
N MET A 433 29.63 5.61 -5.92
CA MET A 433 30.24 4.28 -5.89
C MET A 433 31.21 4.05 -7.05
N ASN A 434 30.92 4.58 -8.24
CA ASN A 434 31.85 4.55 -9.38
C ASN A 434 33.15 5.29 -9.07
N GLU A 435 33.07 6.47 -8.44
CA GLU A 435 34.23 7.25 -8.01
C GLU A 435 35.09 6.49 -6.98
N ILE A 436 34.47 5.90 -5.96
CA ILE A 436 35.15 5.07 -4.95
C ILE A 436 35.89 3.89 -5.61
N CYS A 437 35.24 3.20 -6.56
CA CYS A 437 35.86 2.11 -7.30
C CYS A 437 37.04 2.57 -8.16
N ALA A 438 36.91 3.71 -8.85
CA ALA A 438 37.99 4.29 -9.65
C ALA A 438 39.21 4.64 -8.78
N GLN A 439 38.99 5.26 -7.61
CA GLN A 439 40.04 5.59 -6.66
C GLN A 439 40.75 4.34 -6.12
N LYS A 440 40.00 3.29 -5.73
CA LYS A 440 40.57 2.01 -5.29
C LYS A 440 41.44 1.35 -6.37
N ASN A 441 41.01 1.42 -7.63
CA ASN A 441 41.78 0.89 -8.75
C ASN A 441 43.07 1.67 -8.98
N ILE A 442 43.05 2.99 -8.85
CA ILE A 442 44.25 3.83 -8.90
C ILE A 442 45.20 3.46 -7.75
N ALA A 443 44.69 3.38 -6.51
CA ALA A 443 45.49 3.04 -5.34
C ALA A 443 46.14 1.65 -5.46
N ARG A 444 45.41 0.63 -5.93
CA ARG A 444 45.96 -0.72 -6.19
C ARG A 444 47.06 -0.71 -7.23
N ARG A 445 46.93 0.09 -8.30
CA ARG A 445 47.97 0.25 -9.33
C ARG A 445 49.22 0.96 -8.80
N LEU A 446 49.08 1.82 -7.80
CA LEU A 446 50.19 2.51 -7.14
C LEU A 446 50.87 1.64 -6.07
N GLN A 447 50.15 0.71 -5.44
CA GLN A 447 50.69 -0.24 -4.45
C GLN A 447 51.28 -1.52 -5.08
N GLY A 448 50.91 -1.83 -6.33
CA GLY A 448 51.47 -2.94 -7.12
C GLY A 448 52.65 -2.56 -8.01
N LYS A 449 53.19 -1.35 -7.85
CA LYS A 449 54.50 -0.91 -8.36
C LYS A 449 55.42 -0.74 -7.17
#